data_AF-A0A1A1VXR6-F1
#
_entry.id   AF-A0A1A1VXR6-F1
#
_cell.length_a   1.000
_cell.length_b   1.000
_cell.length_c   1.000
_cell.angle_alpha   90.00
_cell.angle_beta   90.00
_cell.angle_gamma   90.00
#
_symmetry.space_group_name_H-M   'P 1'
#
loop_
_entity.id
_entity.type
_entity.pdbx_description
1 polymer ?
#
loop_
_entity_poly.entity_id
_entity_poly.type
_entity_poly.pdbx_seq_one_letter_code
_entity_poly.pdbx_strand_id
1 'polypeptide(L)' 'MNRQERRAAHKRAPACIRAFASAYRCPDCASETATPYMDAHGIWRLEVRHDGTCPTYRRLLAEGRAS' A
#
# COMPACT_ATOMS: atom_id res chain seq x y z
N MET A 1 -19.99 14.24 3.43
CA MET A 1 -18.75 13.84 4.13
C MET A 1 -18.47 14.82 5.27
N ASN A 2 -18.70 14.39 6.51
CA ASN A 2 -18.62 15.20 7.72
C ASN A 2 -17.18 15.36 8.25
N ARG A 3 -16.93 16.34 9.13
CA ARG A 3 -15.59 16.66 9.69
C ARG A 3 -14.97 15.48 10.46
N GLN A 4 -15.78 14.64 11.09
CA GLN A 4 -15.34 13.41 11.76
C GLN A 4 -14.88 12.32 10.78
N GLU A 5 -15.60 12.13 9.67
CA GLU A 5 -15.22 11.18 8.61
C GLU A 5 -13.90 11.58 7.96
N ARG A 6 -13.69 12.89 7.74
CA ARG A 6 -12.39 13.43 7.33
C ARG A 6 -11.29 13.16 8.36
N ARG A 7 -11.53 13.34 9.66
CA ARG A 7 -10.54 13.01 10.70
C ARG A 7 -10.24 11.50 10.79
N ALA A 8 -11.23 10.65 10.59
CA ALA A 8 -11.05 9.19 10.54
C ALA A 8 -10.25 8.78 9.30
N ALA A 9 -10.54 9.35 8.13
CA ALA A 9 -9.77 9.18 6.90
C ALA A 9 -8.33 9.73 7.01
N HIS A 10 -8.11 10.72 7.88
CA HIS A 10 -6.81 11.30 8.18
C HIS A 10 -6.12 10.71 9.41
N LYS A 11 -6.57 9.57 9.97
CA LYS A 11 -5.74 8.85 10.94
C LYS A 11 -4.47 8.44 10.21
N ARG A 12 -3.36 9.09 10.53
CA ARG A 12 -2.05 8.70 10.01
C ARG A 12 -1.77 7.28 10.48
N ALA A 13 -1.21 6.45 9.61
CA ALA A 13 -0.78 5.12 9.99
C ALA A 13 0.14 5.18 11.23
N PRO A 14 0.03 4.19 12.14
CA PRO A 14 0.97 4.01 13.24
C PRO A 14 2.42 4.13 12.80
N ALA A 15 3.29 4.62 13.68
CA ALA A 15 4.68 4.89 13.35
C ALA A 15 5.42 3.66 12.79
N CYS A 16 5.17 2.47 13.35
CA CYS A 16 5.75 1.21 12.88
C CYS A 16 5.36 0.90 11.43
N ILE A 17 4.10 1.12 11.04
CA ILE A 17 3.60 0.87 9.68
C ILE A 17 4.22 1.88 8.71
N ARG A 18 4.33 3.15 9.11
CA ARG A 18 4.99 4.17 8.29
C ARG A 18 6.48 3.88 8.10
N ALA A 19 7.16 3.43 9.15
CA ALA A 19 8.56 3.06 9.09
C ALA A 19 8.76 1.87 8.12
N PHE A 20 7.93 0.84 8.24
CA PHE A 20 7.96 -0.29 7.32
C PHE A 20 7.71 0.13 5.86
N ALA A 21 6.67 0.93 5.62
CA ALA A 21 6.38 1.48 4.29
C ALA A 21 7.58 2.25 3.71
N SER A 22 8.20 3.12 4.52
CA SER A 22 9.36 3.90 4.05
C SER A 22 10.57 3.05 3.71
N ALA A 23 10.78 1.92 4.41
CA ALA A 23 11.94 1.05 4.25
C ALA A 23 11.74 -0.06 3.20
N TYR A 24 10.50 -0.47 2.96
CA TYR A 24 10.22 -1.55 2.03
C TYR A 24 10.36 -1.09 0.57
N ARG A 25 11.02 -1.92 -0.24
CA ARG A 25 11.08 -1.80 -1.70
C ARG A 25 10.80 -3.16 -2.30
N CYS A 26 10.16 -3.17 -3.48
CA CYS A 26 10.01 -4.42 -4.23
C CYS A 26 11.40 -4.99 -4.55
N PRO A 27 11.68 -6.28 -4.26
CA PRO A 27 12.98 -6.87 -4.56
C PRO A 27 13.26 -6.99 -6.06
N ASP A 28 12.22 -7.07 -6.90
CA ASP A 28 12.38 -7.28 -8.35
C ASP A 28 12.48 -5.99 -9.16
N CYS A 29 11.70 -4.95 -8.81
CA CYS A 29 11.66 -3.69 -9.55
C CYS A 29 12.06 -2.46 -8.73
N ALA A 30 12.47 -2.63 -7.48
CA ALA A 30 12.83 -1.55 -6.55
C ALA A 30 11.75 -0.48 -6.33
N SER A 31 10.50 -0.72 -6.75
CA SER A 31 9.39 0.22 -6.57
C SER A 31 9.12 0.53 -5.11
N GLU A 32 8.76 1.78 -4.87
CA GLU A 32 8.35 2.29 -3.56
C GLU A 32 6.93 1.89 -3.21
N THR A 33 6.58 2.01 -1.93
CA THR A 33 5.21 1.82 -1.46
C THR A 33 4.43 3.13 -1.45
N ALA A 34 3.12 3.06 -1.68
CA ALA A 34 2.21 4.16 -1.43
C ALA A 34 2.08 4.46 0.08
N THR A 35 1.44 5.59 0.40
CA THR A 35 1.05 5.90 1.78
C THR A 35 0.09 4.82 2.28
N PRO A 36 0.35 4.20 3.46
CA PRO A 36 -0.55 3.21 4.01
C PRO A 36 -1.93 3.81 4.28
N TYR A 37 -2.97 3.03 4.02
CA TYR A 37 -4.36 3.39 4.29
C TYR A 37 -5.05 2.28 5.08
N MET A 38 -6.11 2.62 5.80
CA MET A 38 -6.93 1.66 6.51
C MET A 38 -8.11 1.27 5.61
N ASP A 39 -8.36 -0.02 5.42
CA ASP A 39 -9.52 -0.50 4.68
C ASP A 39 -10.81 -0.48 5.53
N ALA A 40 -11.94 -0.86 4.93
CA ALA A 40 -13.24 -0.87 5.58
C ALA A 40 -13.33 -1.84 6.77
N HIS A 41 -12.40 -2.80 6.89
CA HIS A 41 -12.32 -3.78 7.98
C HIS A 41 -11.36 -3.35 9.09
N GLY A 42 -10.78 -2.15 9.00
CA GLY A 42 -9.82 -1.65 9.99
C GLY A 42 -8.41 -2.19 9.81
N ILE A 43 -8.11 -2.82 8.66
CA ILE A 43 -6.78 -3.38 8.37
C ILE A 43 -5.94 -2.33 7.64
N TRP A 44 -4.71 -2.13 8.09
CA TRP A 44 -3.75 -1.29 7.38
C TRP A 44 -3.23 -2.00 6.14
N ARG A 45 -3.47 -1.39 4.99
CA ARG A 45 -2.99 -1.82 3.68
C ARG A 45 -1.78 -0.99 3.26
N LEU A 46 -0.87 -1.66 2.58
CA LEU A 46 0.33 -1.07 1.99
C LEU A 46 0.42 -1.53 0.54
N GLU A 47 0.30 -0.58 -0.39
CA GLU A 47 0.40 -0.86 -1.81
C GLU A 47 1.83 -0.63 -2.30
N VAL A 48 2.32 -1.52 -3.15
CA VAL A 48 3.61 -1.38 -3.82
C VAL A 48 3.35 -0.85 -5.23
N ARG A 49 3.96 0.28 -5.59
CA ARG A 49 3.73 0.96 -6.87
C ARG A 49 4.60 0.38 -7.98
N HIS A 50 4.31 -0.85 -8.36
CA HIS A 50 5.02 -1.54 -9.43
C HIS A 50 4.91 -0.79 -10.76
N ASP A 51 5.99 -0.79 -11.53
CA ASP A 51 5.89 -0.52 -12.96
C ASP A 51 5.45 -1.78 -13.73
N GLY A 52 5.04 -1.61 -14.99
CA GLY A 52 4.58 -2.70 -15.85
C GLY A 52 5.66 -3.71 -16.26
N THR A 53 6.93 -3.46 -15.89
CA THR A 53 8.05 -4.36 -16.18
C THR A 53 8.39 -5.28 -15.01
N CYS A 54 7.82 -5.05 -13.82
CA CYS A 54 8.08 -5.87 -12.63
C CYS A 54 7.66 -7.34 -12.85
N PRO A 55 8.61 -8.31 -12.77
CA PRO A 55 8.33 -9.72 -12.95
C PRO A 55 7.28 -10.27 -11.97
N THR A 56 7.41 -9.93 -10.69
CA THR A 56 6.47 -10.36 -9.65
C THR A 56 5.08 -9.77 -9.86
N TYR A 57 4.98 -8.49 -10.21
CA TYR A 57 3.68 -7.86 -10.50
C TYR A 57 2.99 -8.51 -11.70
N ARG A 58 3.74 -8.75 -12.80
CA ARG A 58 3.19 -9.44 -13.99
C ARG A 58 2.71 -10.85 -13.67
N ARG A 59 3.46 -11.59 -12.83
CA ARG A 59 3.04 -12.91 -12.36
C ARG A 59 1.77 -12.83 -11.53
N LEU A 60 1.69 -11.92 -10.56
CA LEU A 60 0.51 -11.75 -9.72
C LEU A 60 -0.73 -11.30 -10.53
N LEU A 61 -0.55 -10.48 -11.56
CA LEU A 61 -1.61 -10.14 -12.51
C LEU A 61 -2.12 -11.36 -13.27
N ALA A 62 -1.21 -12.20 -13.79
CA ALA A 62 -1.58 -13.45 -14.46
C ALA A 62 -2.31 -14.43 -13.54
N GLU A 63 -2.01 -14.41 -12.24
CA GLU A 63 -2.68 -15.20 -11.20
C GLU A 63 -4.00 -14.57 -10.70
N GLY A 64 -4.37 -13.36 -11.17
CA GLY A 64 -5.56 -12.64 -10.69
C GLY A 64 -5.46 -12.15 -9.24
N ARG A 65 -4.24 -12.00 -8.72
CA ARG A 65 -3.94 -11.60 -7.33
C ARG A 65 -3.47 -10.15 -7.19
N ALA A 66 -3.34 -9.45 -8.32
CA ALA A 66 -3.05 -8.03 -8.39
C ALA A 66 -4.06 -7.36 -9.33
N SER A 67 -4.24 -6.05 -9.15
CA SER A 67 -5.16 -5.20 -9.91
C SER A 67 -4.57 -3.82 -10.09
#